data_AF-A0A2V6EMS5-F1
#
_entry.id   AF-A0A2V6EMS5-F1
#
_cell.length_a   1.000
_cell.length_b   1.000
_cell.length_c   1.000
_cell.angle_alpha   90.00
_cell.angle_beta   90.00
_cell.angle_gamma   90.00
#
_symmetry.space_group_name_H-M   'P 1'
#
loop_
_entity.id
_entity.type
_entity.pdbx_description
1 polymer ?
#
loop_
_entity_poly.entity_id
_entity_poly.type
_entity_poly.pdbx_seq_one_letter_code
_entity_poly.pdbx_strand_id
1 'polypeptide(L)'
;DYSIVRIEGRPTRNPSFWTRNVHFVHTYEKVGPFWFAASTHSVSEIRIFGPAELTIENSEYSLNPPDHAADDRNHEARLSQ
;
A
#
# COMPACT_ATOMS: atom_id res chain seq x y z
N ASP A 1 11.96 -6.42 19.06
CA ASP A 1 11.49 -7.01 17.79
C ASP A 1 12.26 -6.36 16.65
N TYR A 2 12.53 -7.13 15.61
CA TYR A 2 13.37 -6.71 14.49
C TYR A 2 12.64 -7.04 13.19
N SER A 3 12.59 -6.08 12.28
CA SER A 3 11.95 -6.23 10.98
C SER A 3 12.60 -5.30 9.96
N ILE A 4 12.25 -5.45 8.69
CA ILE A 4 12.59 -4.52 7.63
C ILE A 4 11.70 -3.29 7.78
N VAL A 5 12.30 -2.11 7.94
CA VAL A 5 11.58 -0.85 8.06
C VAL A 5 11.52 -0.07 6.74
N ARG A 6 12.46 -0.36 5.83
CA ARG A 6 12.63 0.37 4.58
C ARG A 6 13.35 -0.49 3.55
N ILE A 7 12.82 -0.46 2.33
CA ILE A 7 13.43 -1.00 1.12
C ILE A 7 13.56 0.16 0.14
N GLU A 8 14.74 0.34 -0.42
CA GLU A 8 15.00 1.36 -1.44
C GLU A 8 15.73 0.72 -2.61
N GLY A 9 15.35 1.08 -3.83
CA GLY A 9 15.99 0.51 -4.98
C GLY A 9 15.54 1.05 -6.32
N ARG A 10 16.02 0.34 -7.34
CA ARG A 10 15.71 0.53 -8.76
C ARG A 10 15.72 -0.84 -9.45
N PRO A 11 14.89 -1.07 -10.47
CA PRO A 11 14.98 -2.28 -11.30
C PRO A 11 16.36 -2.39 -11.96
N THR A 12 16.92 -3.60 -12.03
CA THR A 12 18.20 -3.87 -12.70
C THR A 12 18.14 -3.65 -14.22
N ARG A 13 16.92 -3.66 -14.79
CA ARG A 13 16.65 -3.40 -16.20
C ARG A 13 15.34 -2.65 -16.35
N ASN A 14 15.22 -1.90 -17.45
CA ASN A 14 14.02 -1.13 -17.77
C ASN A 14 12.76 -2.03 -17.69
N PRO A 15 11.76 -1.65 -16.88
CA PRO A 15 10.59 -2.49 -16.63
C PRO A 15 9.63 -2.56 -17.82
N SER A 16 9.70 -1.61 -18.77
CA SER A 16 8.92 -1.63 -20.00
C SER A 16 9.60 -0.83 -21.12
N PHE A 17 9.03 -0.87 -22.33
CA PHE A 17 9.45 0.03 -23.40
C PHE A 17 9.18 1.50 -23.03
N TRP A 18 8.14 1.83 -22.27
CA TRP A 18 7.78 3.21 -22.00
C TRP A 18 8.50 3.81 -20.79
N THR A 19 8.89 2.96 -19.84
CA THR A 19 9.49 3.36 -18.57
C THR A 19 10.98 3.05 -18.57
N ARG A 20 11.81 4.09 -18.58
CA ARG A 20 13.27 3.96 -18.67
C ARG A 20 13.89 3.52 -17.36
N ASN A 21 13.39 4.05 -16.25
CA ASN A 21 13.86 3.74 -14.92
C ASN A 21 12.74 4.02 -13.91
N VAL A 22 12.81 3.36 -12.75
CA VAL A 22 11.95 3.63 -11.60
C VAL A 22 12.84 3.62 -10.36
N HIS A 23 12.79 4.69 -9.57
CA HIS A 23 13.31 4.67 -8.21
C HIS A 23 12.16 4.57 -7.24
N PHE A 24 12.27 3.71 -6.25
CA PHE A 24 11.24 3.55 -5.25
C PHE A 24 11.80 3.41 -3.84
N VAL A 25 11.02 3.89 -2.88
CA VAL A 25 11.20 3.70 -1.44
C VAL A 25 9.91 3.10 -0.92
N HIS A 26 10.01 1.94 -0.28
CA HIS A 26 8.91 1.23 0.34
C HIS A 26 9.18 1.07 1.83
N THR A 27 8.25 1.49 2.67
CA THR A 27 8.41 1.52 4.13
C THR A 27 7.44 0.56 4.79
N TYR A 28 7.80 0.14 6.00
CA TYR A 28 6.95 -0.68 6.84
C TYR A 28 6.81 -0.03 8.22
N GLU A 29 5.63 -0.17 8.80
CA GLU A 29 5.34 0.27 10.16
C GLU A 29 4.78 -0.87 11.00
N LYS A 30 4.90 -0.75 12.32
CA LYS A 30 4.38 -1.74 13.25
C LYS A 30 2.95 -1.38 13.65
N VAL A 31 2.01 -2.28 13.40
CA VAL A 31 0.62 -2.18 13.87
C VAL A 31 0.34 -3.38 14.78
N GLY A 32 0.09 -3.11 16.07
CA GLY A 32 -0.04 -4.16 17.07
C GLY A 32 1.23 -5.03 17.16
N PRO A 33 1.13 -6.37 17.02
CA PRO A 33 2.29 -7.26 17.01
C PRO A 33 2.89 -7.51 15.62
N PHE A 34 2.34 -6.94 14.54
CA PHE A 34 2.75 -7.21 13.16
C PHE A 34 3.34 -5.97 12.47
N TRP A 35 4.08 -6.20 11.38
CA TRP A 35 4.63 -5.16 10.53
C TRP A 35 3.88 -5.14 9.19
N PHE A 36 3.41 -3.98 8.78
CA PHE A 36 2.65 -3.78 7.54
C PHE A 36 3.34 -2.76 6.64
N ALA A 37 3.07 -2.86 5.34
CA ALA A 37 3.52 -1.87 4.37
C ALA A 37 2.88 -0.52 4.71
N ALA A 38 3.67 0.51 4.99
CA ALA A 38 3.16 1.83 5.31
C ALA A 38 2.98 2.66 4.03
N SER A 39 4.03 2.77 3.23
CA SER A 39 3.95 3.54 1.99
C SER A 39 4.90 3.07 0.91
N THR A 40 4.58 3.44 -0.33
CA THR A 40 5.47 3.33 -1.48
C THR A 40 5.54 4.68 -2.16
N HIS A 41 6.71 5.28 -2.20
CA HIS A 41 6.98 6.45 -3.02
C HIS A 41 7.85 6.03 -4.20
N SER A 42 7.51 6.47 -5.40
CA SER A 42 8.27 6.14 -6.61
C SER A 42 8.32 7.27 -7.63
N VAL A 43 9.46 7.37 -8.30
CA VAL A 43 9.70 8.32 -9.40
C VAL A 43 10.11 7.52 -10.63
N SER A 44 9.31 7.64 -11.69
CA SER A 44 9.46 6.91 -12.96
C SER A 44 9.90 7.85 -14.08
N GLU A 45 10.97 7.53 -14.79
CA GLU A 45 11.35 8.23 -16.02
C GLU A 45 10.55 7.68 -17.21
N ILE A 46 9.56 8.42 -17.70
CA ILE A 46 8.74 8.04 -18.86
C ILE A 46 9.27 8.73 -20.12
N ARG A 47 9.48 7.97 -21.20
CA ARG A 47 10.19 8.44 -22.40
C ARG A 47 9.62 9.69 -23.07
N ILE A 48 8.28 9.83 -23.12
CA ILE A 48 7.61 10.95 -23.79
C ILE A 48 7.10 11.99 -22.79
N PHE A 49 6.74 11.55 -21.58
CA PHE A 49 6.06 12.38 -20.59
C PHE A 49 6.98 12.90 -19.48
N GLY A 50 8.26 12.53 -19.48
CA GLY A 50 9.21 12.95 -18.45
C GLY A 50 9.02 12.20 -17.12
N PRO A 51 9.48 12.77 -15.99
CA PRO A 51 9.34 12.14 -14.69
C PRO A 51 7.87 12.11 -14.24
N ALA A 52 7.43 10.95 -13.75
CA ALA A 52 6.14 10.75 -13.11
C ALA A 52 6.34 10.26 -11.68
N GLU A 53 5.61 10.85 -10.74
CA GLU A 53 5.68 10.52 -9.33
C GLU A 53 4.40 9.77 -8.90
N LEU A 54 4.57 8.70 -8.13
CA LEU A 54 3.48 7.93 -7.55
C LEU A 54 3.79 7.69 -6.08
N THR A 55 2.85 8.10 -5.24
CA THR A 55 2.83 7.79 -3.81
C THR A 55 1.60 6.95 -3.51
N ILE A 56 1.81 5.83 -2.83
CA ILE A 56 0.77 4.96 -2.28
C ILE A 56 0.94 4.98 -0.77
N GLU A 57 -0.10 5.41 -0.06
CA GLU A 57 -0.18 5.37 1.40
C GLU A 57 -1.15 4.26 1.78
N ASN A 58 -0.72 3.31 2.60
CA ASN A 58 -1.58 2.27 3.13
C ASN A 58 -1.78 2.49 4.62
N SER A 59 -3.03 2.61 5.03
CA SER A 59 -3.41 2.88 6.41
C SER A 59 -4.60 2.04 6.82
N GLU A 60 -5.08 2.24 8.06
CA GLU A 60 -6.32 1.63 8.59
C GLU A 60 -6.25 0.10 8.70
N TYR A 61 -5.06 -0.43 9.01
CA TYR A 61 -4.88 -1.83 9.34
C TYR A 61 -5.65 -2.22 10.62
N SER A 62 -6.66 -3.06 10.48
CA SER A 62 -7.42 -3.61 11.61
C SER A 62 -7.05 -5.06 11.88
N LEU A 63 -6.53 -5.32 13.08
CA LEU A 63 -6.24 -6.66 13.58
C LEU A 63 -7.49 -7.13 14.33
N ASN A 64 -8.27 -8.01 13.68
CA ASN A 64 -9.65 -8.36 14.04
C ASN A 64 -10.64 -7.28 13.56
N PRO A 65 -10.92 -7.21 12.25
CA PRO A 65 -11.99 -6.37 11.74
C PRO A 65 -13.31 -6.72 12.45
N PRO A 66 -14.24 -5.75 12.58
CA PRO A 66 -15.56 -6.01 13.12
C PRO A 66 -16.17 -7.22 12.42
N ASP A 67 -16.89 -8.05 13.18
CA ASP A 67 -17.63 -9.16 12.59
C ASP A 67 -18.76 -8.57 11.73
N HIS A 68 -18.48 -8.32 10.44
CA HIS A 68 -19.42 -7.68 9.51
C HIS A 68 -20.74 -8.47 9.40
N ALA A 69 -20.71 -9.76 9.74
CA ALA A 69 -21.91 -10.59 9.88
C ALA A 69 -22.88 -10.14 10.98
N ALA A 70 -22.41 -9.45 12.03
CA ALA A 70 -23.27 -8.87 13.06
C ALA A 70 -23.88 -7.52 12.63
N ASP A 71 -23.16 -6.74 11.81
CA ASP A 71 -23.63 -5.45 11.31
C ASP A 71 -24.73 -5.62 10.25
N ASP A 72 -24.55 -6.57 9.32
CA ASP A 72 -25.55 -6.91 8.29
C ASP A 72 -26.87 -7.40 8.90
N ARG A 73 -26.81 -8.28 9.91
CA ARG A 73 -28.01 -8.78 10.63
C ARG A 73 -28.78 -7.66 11.33
N ASN A 74 -28.09 -6.68 11.89
CA ASN A 74 -28.73 -5.54 12.55
C ASN A 74 -29.33 -4.54 11.53
N HIS A 75 -28.78 -4.46 10.32
CA HIS A 75 -29.31 -3.63 9.26
C HIS A 75 -30.59 -4.23 8.66
N GLU A 76 -30.65 -5.54 8.44
CA GLU A 76 -31.87 -6.24 8.02
C GLU A 76 -32.99 -6.18 9.07
N ALA A 77 -32.65 -6.30 10.36
CA ALA A 77 -33.61 -6.17 11.45
C ALA A 77 -34.22 -4.76 11.57
N ARG A 78 -33.51 -3.72 11.10
CA ARG A 78 -33.99 -2.33 11.08
C ARG A 78 -34.85 -1.99 9.86
N LEU A 79 -34.66 -2.68 8.74
CA LEU A 79 -35.46 -2.50 7.53
C LEU A 79 -36.78 -3.29 7.56
N SER A 80 -36.92 -4.22 8.50
CA SER A 80 -38.10 -5.05 8.71
C SER A 80 -39.07 -4.51 9.78
N GLN A 81 -38.85 -3.27 10.26
CA GLN A 81 -39.75 -2.52 11.15
C GLN A 81 -40.44 -1.37 10.42
#